data_AF-A0A7D7LDG4-F1
#
_entry.id   AF-A0A7D7LDG4-F1
#
_cell.length_a   1.000
_cell.length_b   1.000
_cell.length_c   1.000
_cell.angle_alpha   90.00
_cell.angle_beta   90.00
_cell.angle_gamma   90.00
#
_symmetry.space_group_name_H-M   'P 1'
#
loop_
_entity.id
_entity.type
_entity.pdbx_description
1 polymer ?
#
loop_
_entity_poly.entity_id
_entity_poly.type
_entity_poly.pdbx_seq_one_letter_code
_entity_poly.pdbx_strand_id
1 'polypeptide(L)'
;MGRFYGSIHIRSNEIEQFTEIVKKLAAQEKLKFLISPCINGWISLYPSEKGQNPTVAPAIAQQFPSHLLNLILYHDDFFYYEYYRDHQLIDTYSSVPEFFGAISREEKLRLTGKPEVFADLLSELPNNQTTIEQIAEVLAASSPEKLEELSRKSLEILQQLEAGANPAELSKLPYDEVFIAASQFSCFAQLLNISNAATCYEYLQDEEDEEIERREEFVHIPDPSIELAHKQREKARIDEAFTKLNRAGILLFTVSSPTQSGQFPHIPISAPSQTGGFFIGWCGLGNQLLEIKHYTAPWNNEPANLELALEQNAYVMQVSPSGKFLAVGHASGSWQGTLYDLEQKQLIKTISHVRATSGIQFTPDEEMLISRSEDEIILTSVKTLQQIAVIKVRQGTKIAIHPNGRYLLADEGKSQLAIIDLNTQKVVKVLATATLDMTAWMASVQRGEGVTSFSDNEMIFKMDFSPDGRWLLCAMDKGVRIFEWNEVFSSKNKLPLPIVASPSEVVTFDDLPSRMATTYDIAFDWQRNTLLSCGLEGKVKSVDLATGESKVLLELPGRPSIIQLNLSRDLATFCTHSIPNMFERKQESCIVQLWNYLALI
;
A
#
# COMPACT_ATOMS: atom_id res chain seq x y z
N MET A 1 8.30 1.31 14.73
CA MET A 1 8.48 2.49 13.86
C MET A 1 8.74 3.68 14.77
N GLY A 2 9.82 4.45 14.54
CA GLY A 2 10.12 5.64 15.35
C GLY A 2 9.22 6.83 15.00
N ARG A 3 9.01 7.74 15.96
CA ARG A 3 8.12 8.91 15.89
C ARG A 3 8.74 10.06 15.11
N PHE A 4 7.87 10.91 14.56
CA PHE A 4 8.25 12.14 13.87
C PHE A 4 7.52 13.33 14.45
N TYR A 5 8.26 14.31 14.97
CA TYR A 5 7.70 15.57 15.43
C TYR A 5 8.31 16.72 14.63
N GLY A 6 7.47 17.68 14.26
CA GLY A 6 7.87 18.83 13.47
C GLY A 6 6.87 19.95 13.68
N SER A 7 7.33 21.00 14.35
CA SER A 7 6.48 22.09 14.83
C SER A 7 7.29 23.39 14.96
N ILE A 8 6.61 24.51 14.72
CA ILE A 8 7.19 25.86 14.79
C ILE A 8 6.42 26.63 15.86
N HIS A 9 7.11 27.16 16.86
CA HIS A 9 6.53 27.82 18.02
C HIS A 9 6.94 29.29 18.04
N ILE A 10 5.96 30.19 18.15
CA ILE A 10 6.18 31.63 18.10
C ILE A 10 5.65 32.26 19.38
N ARG A 11 6.48 33.07 20.03
CA ARG A 11 6.09 33.82 21.22
C ARG A 11 5.27 35.04 20.80
N SER A 12 3.94 34.92 20.81
CA SER A 12 3.04 36.01 20.48
C SER A 12 1.62 35.71 20.96
N ASN A 13 0.80 36.75 21.09
CA ASN A 13 -0.64 36.65 21.30
C ASN A 13 -1.43 37.08 20.05
N GLU A 14 -0.76 37.49 18.97
CA GLU A 14 -1.35 38.06 17.75
C GLU A 14 -1.75 36.98 16.73
N ILE A 15 -2.67 36.10 17.13
CA ILE A 15 -3.05 34.94 16.32
C ILE A 15 -3.66 35.30 14.96
N GLU A 16 -4.39 36.42 14.86
CA GLU A 16 -5.01 36.86 13.60
C GLU A 16 -3.96 37.25 12.55
N GLN A 17 -2.96 38.03 12.94
CA GLN A 17 -1.85 38.42 12.05
C GLN A 17 -1.04 37.19 11.63
N PHE A 18 -0.80 36.27 12.56
CA PHE A 18 -0.10 35.01 12.29
C PHE A 18 -0.84 34.15 11.27
N THR A 19 -2.14 33.99 11.45
CA THR A 19 -3.02 33.24 10.55
C THR A 19 -2.98 33.80 9.12
N GLU A 20 -2.99 35.12 8.93
CA GLU A 20 -2.94 35.74 7.60
C GLU A 20 -1.60 35.52 6.87
N ILE A 21 -0.49 35.46 7.61
CA ILE A 21 0.83 35.15 7.05
C ILE A 21 0.90 33.69 6.62
N VAL A 22 0.43 32.78 7.48
CA VAL A 22 0.39 31.34 7.18
C VAL A 22 -0.52 31.05 5.98
N LYS A 23 -1.66 31.74 5.83
CA LYS A 23 -2.53 31.62 4.63
C LYS A 23 -1.78 31.93 3.33
N LYS A 24 -0.95 32.97 3.32
CA LYS A 24 -0.14 33.33 2.14
C LYS A 24 0.92 32.27 1.87
N LEU A 25 1.59 31.78 2.92
CA LEU A 25 2.60 30.74 2.81
C LEU A 25 2.01 29.42 2.30
N ALA A 26 0.83 29.03 2.78
CA ALA A 26 0.09 27.86 2.30
C ALA A 26 -0.21 27.91 0.81
N ALA A 27 -0.59 29.07 0.29
CA ALA A 27 -0.82 29.25 -1.14
C ALA A 27 0.47 29.17 -1.98
N GLN A 28 1.60 29.64 -1.44
CA GLN A 28 2.90 29.67 -2.13
C GLN A 28 3.56 28.28 -2.17
N GLU A 29 3.65 27.64 -1.02
CA GLU A 29 4.34 26.36 -0.84
C GLU A 29 3.44 25.14 -1.08
N LYS A 30 2.13 25.34 -1.27
CA LYS A 30 1.10 24.29 -1.39
C LYS A 30 1.08 23.33 -0.19
N LEU A 31 1.41 23.83 1.00
CA LEU A 31 1.38 23.09 2.26
C LEU A 31 0.08 23.31 3.02
N LYS A 32 -0.30 22.34 3.85
CA LYS A 32 -1.37 22.46 4.84
C LYS A 32 -0.76 22.77 6.21
N PHE A 33 -1.51 23.47 7.05
CA PHE A 33 -1.06 23.88 8.37
C PHE A 33 -2.18 23.74 9.40
N LEU A 34 -1.76 23.47 10.63
CA LEU A 34 -2.56 23.65 11.83
C LEU A 34 -1.93 24.75 12.68
N ILE A 35 -2.74 25.70 13.14
CA ILE A 35 -2.34 26.73 14.08
C ILE A 35 -3.02 26.46 15.42
N SER A 36 -2.25 26.32 16.50
CA SER A 36 -2.81 26.22 17.84
C SER A 36 -3.32 27.58 18.34
N PRO A 37 -4.24 27.62 19.31
CA PRO A 37 -4.44 28.84 20.09
C PRO A 37 -3.14 29.24 20.79
N CYS A 38 -3.09 30.47 21.31
CA CYS A 38 -2.00 30.86 22.20
C CYS A 38 -2.12 30.08 23.52
N ILE A 39 -1.14 29.22 23.80
CA ILE A 39 -1.03 28.41 25.02
C ILE A 39 0.30 28.76 25.69
N ASN A 40 0.25 29.16 26.97
CA ASN A 40 1.43 29.59 27.72
C ASN A 40 2.25 30.71 27.04
N GLY A 41 1.62 31.48 26.15
CA GLY A 41 2.27 32.54 25.40
C GLY A 41 2.85 32.11 24.04
N TRP A 42 2.66 30.85 23.65
CA TRP A 42 3.12 30.29 22.39
C TRP A 42 1.96 30.05 21.44
N ILE A 43 2.12 30.49 20.20
CA ILE A 43 1.31 30.05 19.05
C ILE A 43 2.15 29.02 18.30
N SER A 44 1.64 27.80 18.20
CA SER A 44 2.31 26.68 17.55
C SER A 44 1.73 26.47 16.15
N LEU A 45 2.60 26.22 15.19
CA LEU A 45 2.28 25.91 13.81
C LEU A 45 2.79 24.52 13.48
N TYR A 46 1.94 23.70 12.89
CA TYR A 46 2.28 22.35 12.45
C TYR A 46 2.08 22.28 10.93
N PRO A 47 3.15 22.37 10.14
CA PRO A 47 3.10 22.16 8.69
C PRO A 47 2.88 20.69 8.36
N SER A 48 2.15 20.41 7.27
CA SER A 48 2.09 19.08 6.65
C SER A 48 3.48 18.61 6.20
N GLU A 49 3.61 17.34 5.85
CA GLU A 49 4.88 16.68 5.57
C GLU A 49 5.76 16.57 6.83
N LYS A 50 5.12 16.29 7.97
CA LYS A 50 5.77 16.10 9.29
C LYS A 50 6.58 17.32 9.75
N GLY A 51 6.26 18.52 9.26
CA GLY A 51 6.96 19.76 9.61
C GLY A 51 8.42 19.84 9.15
N GLN A 52 8.86 19.00 8.20
CA GLN A 52 10.29 18.90 7.82
C GLN A 52 10.70 19.80 6.66
N ASN A 53 9.79 20.64 6.14
CA ASN A 53 10.11 21.54 5.04
C ASN A 53 10.98 22.70 5.54
N PRO A 54 12.24 22.84 5.07
CA PRO A 54 13.20 23.81 5.61
C PRO A 54 12.89 25.26 5.21
N THR A 55 11.93 25.51 4.30
CA THR A 55 11.59 26.87 3.85
C THR A 55 10.62 27.58 4.78
N VAL A 56 9.84 26.82 5.57
CA VAL A 56 8.70 27.34 6.34
C VAL A 56 9.16 28.23 7.49
N ALA A 57 10.03 27.73 8.37
CA ALA A 57 10.49 28.48 9.54
C ALA A 57 11.21 29.80 9.18
N PRO A 58 12.16 29.83 8.21
CA PRO A 58 12.76 31.07 7.73
C PRO A 58 11.73 32.06 7.15
N ALA A 59 10.76 31.58 6.36
CA ALA A 59 9.76 32.45 5.73
C ALA A 59 8.85 33.13 6.77
N ILE A 60 8.58 32.46 7.89
CA ILE A 60 7.81 33.01 9.01
C ILE A 60 8.67 33.97 9.83
N ALA A 61 9.91 33.59 10.15
CA ALA A 61 10.85 34.42 10.91
C ALA A 61 11.10 35.79 10.24
N GLN A 62 11.11 35.85 8.91
CA GLN A 62 11.23 37.11 8.16
C GLN A 62 10.02 38.05 8.33
N GLN A 63 8.85 37.52 8.71
CA GLN A 63 7.60 38.29 8.81
C GLN A 63 7.18 38.58 10.25
N PHE A 64 7.75 37.86 11.24
CA PHE A 64 7.48 38.03 12.67
C PHE A 64 8.71 38.49 13.45
N PRO A 65 8.74 39.73 13.98
CA PRO A 65 9.78 40.21 14.87
C PRO A 65 9.54 39.72 16.30
N SER A 66 9.71 38.42 16.54
CA SER A 66 9.62 37.83 17.88
C SER A 66 10.48 36.56 17.97
N HIS A 67 10.46 35.91 19.13
CA HIS A 67 11.04 34.59 19.34
C HIS A 67 10.29 33.53 18.53
N LEU A 68 11.03 32.80 17.70
CA LEU A 68 10.53 31.65 16.93
C LEU A 68 11.46 30.46 17.13
N LEU A 69 10.87 29.30 17.44
CA LEU A 69 11.55 28.03 17.60
C LEU A 69 11.00 27.00 16.63
N ASN A 70 11.83 26.51 15.74
CA ASN A 70 11.53 25.36 14.90
C ASN A 70 12.08 24.12 15.59
N LEU A 71 11.23 23.15 15.96
CA LEU A 71 11.61 21.94 16.67
C LEU A 71 11.33 20.71 15.80
N ILE A 72 12.34 19.84 15.67
CA ILE A 72 12.28 18.63 14.85
C ILE A 72 12.77 17.43 15.65
N LEU A 73 11.97 16.36 15.67
CA LEU A 73 12.37 15.02 16.09
C LEU A 73 12.20 14.06 14.92
N TYR A 74 13.27 13.35 14.56
CA TYR A 74 13.28 12.39 13.46
C TYR A 74 13.58 10.98 13.97
N HIS A 75 12.60 10.08 13.82
CA HIS A 75 12.67 8.66 14.20
C HIS A 75 13.04 8.38 15.67
N ASP A 76 12.75 9.28 16.60
CA ASP A 76 13.22 9.22 18.00
C ASP A 76 14.76 9.28 18.17
N ASP A 77 15.51 9.37 17.07
CA ASP A 77 16.97 9.25 17.03
C ASP A 77 17.69 10.60 16.91
N PHE A 78 17.00 11.61 16.39
CA PHE A 78 17.60 12.89 16.02
C PHE A 78 16.71 14.06 16.45
N PHE A 79 17.24 14.89 17.37
CA PHE A 79 16.61 16.13 17.82
C PHE A 79 17.37 17.31 17.23
N TYR A 80 16.63 18.24 16.63
CA TYR A 80 17.14 19.45 16.01
C TYR A 80 16.27 20.66 16.35
N TYR A 81 16.90 21.82 16.52
CA TYR A 81 16.16 23.08 16.53
C TYR A 81 16.86 24.19 15.76
N GLU A 82 16.05 25.15 15.33
CA GLU A 82 16.48 26.49 14.91
C GLU A 82 15.78 27.54 15.77
N TYR A 83 16.55 28.49 16.26
CA TYR A 83 16.04 29.59 17.07
C TYR A 83 16.26 30.92 16.36
N TYR A 84 15.16 31.62 16.10
CA TYR A 84 15.14 32.92 15.47
C TYR A 84 14.64 33.99 16.44
N ARG A 85 15.16 35.21 16.29
CA ARG A 85 14.70 36.40 16.98
C ARG A 85 14.93 37.62 16.10
N ASP A 86 13.96 38.53 16.04
CA ASP A 86 14.03 39.78 15.28
C ASP A 86 14.55 39.58 13.84
N HIS A 87 13.97 38.58 13.15
CA HIS A 87 14.28 38.18 11.78
C HIS A 87 15.65 37.55 11.54
N GLN A 88 16.42 37.26 12.59
CA GLN A 88 17.74 36.66 12.49
C GLN A 88 17.74 35.25 13.08
N LEU A 89 18.46 34.34 12.42
CA LEU A 89 18.80 33.04 13.00
C LEU A 89 19.84 33.28 14.09
N ILE A 90 19.46 33.05 15.34
CA ILE A 90 20.30 33.28 16.52
C ILE A 90 21.13 32.06 16.84
N ASP A 91 20.52 30.87 16.78
CA ASP A 91 21.18 29.64 17.14
C ASP A 91 20.58 28.40 16.44
N THR A 92 21.39 27.36 16.34
CA THR A 92 20.99 26.06 15.79
C THR A 92 21.60 24.95 16.61
N TYR A 93 20.86 23.86 16.77
CA TYR A 93 21.31 22.70 17.53
C TYR A 93 20.97 21.41 16.83
N SER A 94 21.87 20.44 16.96
CA SER A 94 21.62 19.05 16.61
C SER A 94 22.18 18.14 17.70
N SER A 95 21.36 17.20 18.19
CA SER A 95 21.83 16.18 19.14
C SER A 95 22.88 15.24 18.52
N VAL A 96 22.86 15.09 17.18
CA VAL A 96 23.80 14.29 16.40
C VAL A 96 24.21 15.05 15.13
N PRO A 97 25.17 15.99 15.20
CA PRO A 97 25.53 16.85 14.07
C PRO A 97 25.98 16.10 12.80
N GLU A 98 26.51 14.89 12.94
CA GLU A 98 27.03 14.07 11.84
C GLU A 98 26.02 13.01 11.35
N PHE A 99 24.74 13.08 11.77
CA PHE A 99 23.71 12.09 11.46
C PHE A 99 23.54 11.85 9.95
N PHE A 100 23.57 12.92 9.15
CA PHE A 100 23.44 12.85 7.68
C PHE A 100 24.79 12.76 6.94
N GLY A 101 25.90 12.59 7.66
CA GLY A 101 27.23 12.48 7.10
C GLY A 101 28.26 13.38 7.79
N ALA A 102 29.52 13.26 7.34
CA ALA A 102 30.62 14.03 7.90
C ALA A 102 30.48 15.54 7.58
N ILE A 103 30.68 16.38 8.58
CA ILE A 103 30.63 17.85 8.47
C ILE A 103 31.94 18.50 8.90
N SER A 104 32.12 19.79 8.59
CA SER A 104 33.31 20.54 8.99
C SER A 104 33.32 20.76 10.52
N ARG A 105 34.51 21.00 11.09
CA ARG A 105 34.64 21.34 12.51
C ARG A 105 33.87 22.60 12.89
N GLU A 106 33.83 23.58 11.98
CA GLU A 106 33.10 24.84 12.16
C GLU A 106 31.59 24.59 12.23
N GLU A 107 31.06 23.76 11.33
CA GLU A 107 29.65 23.39 11.30
C GLU A 107 29.26 22.58 12.54
N LYS A 108 30.14 21.68 12.99
CA LYS A 108 29.94 20.91 14.22
C LYS A 108 29.86 21.81 15.46
N LEU A 109 30.67 22.88 15.52
CA LEU A 109 30.61 23.89 16.59
C LEU A 109 29.37 24.77 16.49
N ARG A 110 28.87 25.02 15.29
CA ARG A 110 27.62 25.77 15.07
C ARG A 110 26.38 25.02 15.57
N LEU A 111 26.42 23.68 15.54
CA LEU A 111 25.30 22.80 15.91
C LEU A 111 25.30 22.35 17.38
N THR A 112 26.20 22.85 18.23
CA THR A 112 26.22 22.47 19.66
C THR A 112 25.12 23.12 20.47
N GLY A 113 24.46 24.15 19.94
CA GLY A 113 23.54 25.01 20.69
C GLY A 113 24.26 25.88 21.72
N LYS A 114 23.67 27.03 22.04
CA LYS A 114 24.20 28.04 22.97
C LYS A 114 23.14 28.42 23.99
N PRO A 115 23.09 27.78 25.17
CA PRO A 115 22.05 28.01 26.18
C PRO A 115 21.86 29.48 26.55
N GLU A 116 22.93 30.28 26.53
CA GLU A 116 22.91 31.70 26.87
C GLU A 116 22.03 32.57 25.97
N VAL A 117 21.76 32.14 24.73
CA VAL A 117 20.93 32.91 23.77
C VAL A 117 19.45 32.94 24.17
N PHE A 118 19.04 32.06 25.08
CA PHE A 118 17.67 31.97 25.59
C PHE A 118 17.40 32.91 26.78
N ALA A 119 18.40 33.65 27.29
CA ALA A 119 18.24 34.51 28.47
C ALA A 119 17.05 35.49 28.35
N ASP A 120 16.93 36.17 27.21
CA ASP A 120 15.85 37.11 26.96
C ASP A 120 14.49 36.39 26.86
N LEU A 121 14.43 35.25 26.16
CA LEU A 121 13.20 34.44 26.05
C LEU A 121 12.73 33.95 27.42
N LEU A 122 13.65 33.44 28.25
CA LEU A 122 13.36 32.97 29.59
C LEU A 122 12.77 34.10 30.46
N SER A 123 13.23 35.34 30.31
CA SER A 123 12.68 36.47 31.05
C SER A 123 11.21 36.78 30.70
N GLU A 124 10.74 36.35 29.52
CA GLU A 124 9.38 36.57 29.01
C GLU A 124 8.41 35.39 29.27
N LEU A 125 8.90 34.27 29.82
CA LEU A 125 8.07 33.09 30.09
C LEU A 125 7.26 33.25 31.40
N PRO A 126 5.95 32.91 31.40
CA PRO A 126 5.14 32.93 32.61
C PRO A 126 5.58 31.81 33.58
N ASN A 127 5.71 32.14 34.87
CA ASN A 127 6.14 31.23 35.96
C ASN A 127 7.56 30.65 35.81
N ASN A 128 8.53 31.46 35.38
CA ASN A 128 9.85 31.00 35.05
C ASN A 128 10.70 30.55 36.27
N GLN A 129 10.79 29.23 36.49
CA GLN A 129 11.81 28.59 37.34
C GLN A 129 12.96 27.99 36.50
N THR A 130 12.88 28.08 35.17
CA THR A 130 13.86 27.52 34.25
C THR A 130 15.13 28.35 34.22
N THR A 131 16.29 27.70 34.39
CA THR A 131 17.59 28.35 34.32
C THR A 131 18.37 27.99 33.06
N ILE A 132 19.36 28.82 32.70
CA ILE A 132 20.24 28.57 31.55
C ILE A 132 21.00 27.25 31.74
N GLU A 133 21.35 26.90 32.98
CA GLU A 133 22.01 25.64 33.32
C GLU A 133 21.14 24.43 32.99
N GLN A 134 19.83 24.49 33.23
CA GLN A 134 18.93 23.40 32.87
C GLN A 134 18.83 23.21 31.36
N ILE A 135 18.83 24.30 30.58
CA ILE A 135 18.91 24.22 29.11
C ILE A 135 20.26 23.61 28.70
N ALA A 136 21.37 24.03 29.33
CA ALA A 136 22.69 23.51 29.05
C ALA A 136 22.81 22.00 29.32
N GLU A 137 22.17 21.51 30.38
CA GLU A 137 22.13 20.07 30.70
C GLU A 137 21.39 19.28 29.62
N VAL A 138 20.28 19.80 29.09
CA VAL A 138 19.51 19.13 28.03
C VAL A 138 20.27 19.11 26.70
N LEU A 139 20.96 20.21 26.35
CA LEU A 139 21.74 20.32 25.11
C LEU A 139 23.12 19.66 25.19
N ALA A 140 23.54 19.18 26.36
CA ALA A 140 24.84 18.57 26.55
C ALA A 140 24.99 17.32 25.66
N ALA A 141 26.09 17.27 24.90
CA ALA A 141 26.40 16.12 24.06
C ALA A 141 26.60 14.86 24.92
N SER A 142 25.90 13.78 24.56
CA SER A 142 26.13 12.47 25.16
C SER A 142 27.49 11.92 24.71
N SER A 143 28.20 11.20 25.60
CA SER A 143 29.50 10.61 25.24
C SER A 143 29.33 9.53 24.15
N PRO A 144 30.30 9.38 23.22
CA PRO A 144 30.23 8.37 22.16
C PRO A 144 29.99 6.94 22.69
N GLU A 145 30.63 6.60 23.81
CA GLU A 145 30.50 5.31 24.48
C GLU A 145 29.08 5.04 24.99
N LYS A 146 28.41 6.09 25.51
CA LYS A 146 27.02 6.01 26.00
C LYS A 146 26.03 5.90 24.83
N LEU A 147 26.27 6.59 23.72
CA LEU A 147 25.47 6.47 22.50
C LEU A 147 25.56 5.07 21.91
N GLU A 148 26.76 4.48 21.82
CA GLU A 148 26.97 3.13 21.29
C GLU A 148 26.31 2.04 22.17
N GLU A 149 26.38 2.18 23.50
CA GLU A 149 25.69 1.28 24.42
C GLU A 149 24.16 1.32 24.25
N LEU A 150 23.59 2.51 24.06
CA LEU A 150 22.16 2.72 23.92
C LEU A 150 21.63 2.30 22.55
N SER A 151 22.39 2.55 21.46
CA SER A 151 22.08 2.00 20.14
C SER A 151 22.00 0.48 20.19
N ARG A 152 22.90 -0.20 20.91
CA ARG A 152 22.83 -1.65 21.11
C ARG A 152 21.56 -2.09 21.85
N LYS A 153 21.20 -1.40 22.94
CA LYS A 153 19.96 -1.69 23.69
C LYS A 153 18.70 -1.44 22.86
N SER A 154 18.67 -0.38 22.04
CA SER A 154 17.56 -0.10 21.11
C SER A 154 17.39 -1.19 20.06
N LEU A 155 18.50 -1.73 19.53
CA LEU A 155 18.50 -2.81 18.55
C LEU A 155 18.03 -4.14 19.17
N GLU A 156 18.42 -4.43 20.41
CA GLU A 156 17.94 -5.59 21.16
C GLU A 156 16.42 -5.52 21.41
N ILE A 157 15.89 -4.34 21.73
CA ILE A 157 14.45 -4.09 21.89
C ILE A 157 13.70 -4.28 20.57
N LEU A 158 14.22 -3.72 19.47
CA LEU A 158 13.65 -3.89 18.12
C LEU A 158 13.59 -5.35 17.69
N GLN A 159 14.65 -6.12 17.95
CA GLN A 159 14.70 -7.55 17.63
C GLN A 159 13.69 -8.36 18.46
N GLN A 160 13.48 -8.01 19.73
CA GLN A 160 12.45 -8.66 20.58
C GLN A 160 11.03 -8.32 20.11
N LEU A 161 10.80 -7.08 19.67
CA LEU A 161 9.55 -6.63 19.05
C LEU A 161 9.24 -7.40 17.77
N GLU A 162 10.23 -7.56 16.88
CA GLU A 162 10.10 -8.32 15.62
C GLU A 162 9.86 -9.82 15.86
N ALA A 163 10.34 -10.36 16.99
CA ALA A 163 10.12 -11.75 17.38
C ALA A 163 8.75 -12.02 18.05
N GLY A 164 7.91 -11.00 18.23
CA GLY A 164 6.55 -11.16 18.78
C GLY A 164 6.49 -11.17 20.31
N ALA A 165 7.32 -10.36 20.98
CA ALA A 165 7.32 -10.24 22.44
C ALA A 165 5.94 -9.83 23.02
N ASN A 166 5.67 -10.28 24.25
CA ASN A 166 4.40 -10.09 24.93
C ASN A 166 4.15 -8.60 25.26
N PRO A 167 2.95 -8.03 24.98
CA PRO A 167 2.59 -6.65 25.31
C PRO A 167 2.87 -6.21 26.76
N ALA A 168 2.82 -7.14 27.72
CA ALA A 168 3.09 -6.86 29.14
C ALA A 168 4.58 -6.75 29.50
N GLU A 169 5.48 -7.21 28.64
CA GLU A 169 6.94 -7.02 28.78
C GLU A 169 7.39 -5.71 28.12
N LEU A 170 6.71 -5.31 27.04
CA LEU A 170 6.96 -4.06 26.32
C LEU A 170 6.77 -2.80 27.17
N SER A 171 5.77 -2.79 28.06
CA SER A 171 5.53 -1.69 29.00
C SER A 171 6.54 -1.58 30.14
N LYS A 172 7.45 -2.57 30.28
CA LYS A 172 8.52 -2.57 31.29
C LYS A 172 9.87 -2.17 30.73
N LEU A 173 9.97 -1.91 29.43
CA LEU A 173 11.19 -1.44 28.81
C LEU A 173 11.43 0.03 29.20
N PRO A 174 12.68 0.43 29.52
CA PRO A 174 13.00 1.80 29.89
C PRO A 174 13.07 2.67 28.62
N TYR A 175 11.92 2.88 27.96
CA TYR A 175 11.81 3.54 26.66
C TYR A 175 12.46 4.94 26.67
N ASP A 176 12.27 5.68 27.76
CA ASP A 176 12.84 7.02 27.98
C ASP A 176 14.37 7.01 28.20
N GLU A 177 14.96 5.88 28.58
CA GLU A 177 16.42 5.74 28.73
C GLU A 177 17.11 5.39 27.40
N VAL A 178 16.36 4.90 26.40
CA VAL A 178 16.88 4.38 25.12
C VAL A 178 16.85 5.44 24.02
N PHE A 179 15.80 6.27 23.97
CA PHE A 179 15.64 7.31 22.95
C PHE A 179 16.01 8.70 23.49
N ILE A 180 17.33 8.94 23.63
CA ILE A 180 17.86 10.21 24.18
C ILE A 180 17.31 11.42 23.43
N ALA A 181 17.23 11.38 22.10
CA ALA A 181 16.79 12.55 21.33
C ALA A 181 15.31 12.88 21.61
N ALA A 182 14.44 11.87 21.74
CA ALA A 182 13.04 12.09 22.11
C ALA A 182 12.89 12.67 23.53
N SER A 183 13.70 12.19 24.48
CA SER A 183 13.75 12.71 25.84
C SER A 183 14.28 14.16 25.89
N GLN A 184 15.40 14.44 25.21
CA GLN A 184 15.97 15.78 25.07
C GLN A 184 14.97 16.75 24.44
N PHE A 185 14.30 16.34 23.35
CA PHE A 185 13.26 17.12 22.70
C PHE A 185 12.14 17.48 23.69
N SER A 186 11.63 16.49 24.41
CA SER A 186 10.48 16.65 25.32
C SER A 186 10.85 17.52 26.51
N CYS A 187 12.01 17.28 27.13
CA CYS A 187 12.53 18.13 28.21
C CYS A 187 12.80 19.56 27.73
N PHE A 188 13.38 19.75 26.55
CA PHE A 188 13.65 21.07 25.99
C PHE A 188 12.35 21.87 25.79
N ALA A 189 11.32 21.25 25.19
CA ALA A 189 10.01 21.87 25.02
C ALA A 189 9.35 22.22 26.37
N GLN A 190 9.43 21.32 27.36
CA GLN A 190 8.90 21.53 28.70
C GLN A 190 9.59 22.69 29.44
N LEU A 191 10.92 22.80 29.36
CA LEU A 191 11.68 23.90 29.97
C LEU A 191 11.25 25.27 29.42
N LEU A 192 10.83 25.32 28.16
CA LEU A 192 10.34 26.52 27.49
C LEU A 192 8.81 26.71 27.59
N ASN A 193 8.14 25.85 28.36
CA ASN A 193 6.70 25.84 28.59
C ASN A 193 5.87 25.75 27.29
N ILE A 194 6.38 25.00 26.30
CA ILE A 194 5.73 24.80 25.00
C ILE A 194 4.79 23.58 25.11
N SER A 195 3.48 23.83 25.11
CA SER A 195 2.48 22.77 25.00
C SER A 195 2.42 22.19 23.59
N ASN A 196 2.01 20.92 23.47
CA ASN A 196 1.79 20.21 22.21
C ASN A 196 3.03 20.12 21.29
N ALA A 197 4.26 20.22 21.81
CA ALA A 197 5.46 20.10 20.98
C ALA A 197 5.67 18.69 20.39
N ALA A 198 5.34 17.65 21.15
CA ALA A 198 5.57 16.24 20.81
C ALA A 198 4.50 15.66 19.85
N THR A 199 4.25 16.36 18.75
CA THR A 199 3.31 15.95 17.70
C THR A 199 3.71 16.54 16.34
N CYS A 200 2.94 16.26 15.30
CA CYS A 200 3.06 16.90 13.99
C CYS A 200 1.68 17.03 13.34
N TYR A 201 1.59 17.71 12.19
CA TYR A 201 0.32 17.91 11.48
C TYR A 201 -0.42 16.58 11.28
N GLU A 202 0.29 15.55 10.83
CA GLU A 202 -0.21 14.21 10.56
C GLU A 202 -0.83 13.55 11.79
N TYR A 203 -0.14 13.58 12.93
CA TYR A 203 -0.64 12.98 14.18
C TYR A 203 -1.81 13.77 14.75
N LEU A 204 -1.81 15.10 14.57
CA LEU A 204 -2.95 15.95 14.93
C LEU A 204 -4.19 15.72 14.05
N GLN A 205 -4.09 15.02 12.91
CA GLN A 205 -5.26 14.58 12.15
C GLN A 205 -5.84 13.26 12.69
N ASP A 206 -5.05 12.45 13.39
CA ASP A 206 -5.48 11.18 13.94
C ASP A 206 -6.10 11.45 15.33
N GLU A 207 -7.40 11.18 15.50
CA GLU A 207 -8.16 11.46 16.74
C GLU A 207 -7.74 10.55 17.93
N GLU A 208 -6.64 9.79 17.79
CA GLU A 208 -6.20 8.78 18.76
C GLU A 208 -5.30 9.34 19.89
N ASP A 209 -4.74 10.55 19.73
CA ASP A 209 -3.98 11.23 20.79
C ASP A 209 -4.90 12.06 21.72
N GLU A 210 -5.23 11.51 22.89
CA GLU A 210 -6.12 12.13 23.90
C GLU A 210 -5.46 13.29 24.70
N GLU A 211 -4.14 13.53 24.55
CA GLU A 211 -3.38 14.48 25.38
C GLU A 211 -3.11 15.86 24.75
N ILE A 212 -3.70 16.20 23.59
CA ILE A 212 -3.49 17.49 22.93
C ILE A 212 -4.28 18.62 23.63
N GLU A 213 -3.57 19.57 24.23
CA GLU A 213 -4.16 20.71 24.92
C GLU A 213 -4.90 21.63 23.93
N ARG A 214 -6.19 21.91 24.22
CA ARG A 214 -7.05 22.83 23.46
C ARG A 214 -7.13 22.53 21.96
N ARG A 215 -7.11 21.25 21.59
CA ARG A 215 -7.18 20.75 20.20
C ARG A 215 -8.33 21.35 19.38
N GLU A 216 -9.52 21.46 19.97
CA GLU A 216 -10.73 21.97 19.30
C GLU A 216 -10.64 23.44 18.84
N GLU A 217 -9.66 24.19 19.35
CA GLU A 217 -9.45 25.59 18.99
C GLU A 217 -8.43 25.76 17.84
N PHE A 218 -7.89 24.66 17.30
CA PHE A 218 -6.90 24.73 16.25
C PHE A 218 -7.52 25.21 14.94
N VAL A 219 -6.79 26.08 14.23
CA VAL A 219 -7.21 26.61 12.93
C VAL A 219 -6.48 25.87 11.81
N HIS A 220 -7.25 25.24 10.92
CA HIS A 220 -6.74 24.61 9.72
C HIS A 220 -6.57 25.61 8.57
N ILE A 221 -5.44 25.52 7.87
CA ILE A 221 -5.14 26.33 6.69
C ILE A 221 -4.60 25.43 5.57
N PRO A 222 -5.21 25.41 4.37
CA PRO A 222 -6.46 26.08 4.03
C PRO A 222 -7.66 25.50 4.79
N ASP A 223 -8.79 26.23 4.78
CA ASP A 223 -10.02 25.80 5.43
C ASP A 223 -10.47 24.42 4.89
N PRO A 224 -10.62 23.40 5.76
CA PRO A 224 -10.92 22.03 5.35
C PRO A 224 -12.30 21.92 4.71
N SER A 225 -13.20 22.88 4.93
CA SER A 225 -14.51 22.92 4.27
C SER A 225 -14.39 23.06 2.76
N ILE A 226 -13.34 23.71 2.24
CA ILE A 226 -13.08 23.85 0.81
C ILE A 226 -12.68 22.50 0.21
N GLU A 227 -11.75 21.80 0.86
CA GLU A 227 -11.31 20.46 0.45
C GLU A 227 -12.46 19.46 0.57
N LEU A 228 -13.22 19.50 1.67
CA LEU A 228 -14.39 18.66 1.87
C LEU A 228 -15.46 18.93 0.81
N ALA A 229 -15.75 20.19 0.48
CA ALA A 229 -16.69 20.53 -0.58
C ALA A 229 -16.19 20.06 -1.95
N HIS A 230 -14.88 20.14 -2.22
CA HIS A 230 -14.30 19.59 -3.44
C HIS A 230 -14.44 18.06 -3.50
N LYS A 231 -14.08 17.35 -2.42
CA LYS A 231 -14.25 15.89 -2.29
C LYS A 231 -15.71 15.47 -2.45
N GLN A 232 -16.65 16.21 -1.86
CA GLN A 232 -18.09 15.95 -2.01
C GLN A 232 -18.58 16.18 -3.44
N ARG A 233 -18.12 17.24 -4.12
CA ARG A 233 -18.45 17.48 -5.53
C ARG A 233 -17.89 16.40 -6.44
N GLU A 234 -16.65 15.98 -6.19
CA GLU A 234 -16.01 14.93 -6.98
C GLU A 234 -16.70 13.59 -6.78
N LYS A 235 -17.03 13.23 -5.53
CA LYS A 235 -17.84 12.06 -5.22
C LYS A 235 -19.20 12.09 -5.92
N ALA A 236 -19.91 13.22 -5.87
CA ALA A 236 -21.18 13.37 -6.56
C ALA A 236 -21.05 13.22 -8.08
N ARG A 237 -19.95 13.73 -8.68
CA ARG A 237 -19.65 13.56 -10.11
C ARG A 237 -19.42 12.09 -10.47
N ILE A 238 -18.67 11.37 -9.63
CA ILE A 238 -18.40 9.93 -9.78
C ILE A 238 -19.71 9.13 -9.67
N ASP A 239 -20.52 9.39 -8.65
CA ASP A 239 -21.82 8.74 -8.43
C ASP A 239 -22.79 8.97 -9.60
N GLU A 240 -22.83 10.21 -10.14
CA GLU A 240 -23.62 10.53 -11.32
C GLU A 240 -23.13 9.76 -12.57
N ALA A 241 -21.81 9.63 -12.75
CA ALA A 241 -21.24 8.87 -13.85
C ALA A 241 -21.59 7.38 -13.76
N PHE A 242 -21.49 6.77 -12.58
CA PHE A 242 -21.93 5.38 -12.37
C PHE A 242 -23.43 5.22 -12.60
N THR A 243 -24.25 6.18 -12.17
CA THR A 243 -25.70 6.19 -12.45
C THR A 243 -25.98 6.21 -13.96
N LYS A 244 -25.23 6.98 -14.75
CA LYS A 244 -25.35 7.01 -16.21
C LYS A 244 -24.96 5.67 -16.84
N LEU A 245 -23.86 5.07 -16.39
CA LEU A 245 -23.40 3.76 -16.86
C LEU A 245 -24.40 2.64 -16.54
N ASN A 246 -25.04 2.70 -15.37
CA ASN A 246 -26.09 1.77 -14.99
C ASN A 246 -27.34 1.92 -15.87
N ARG A 247 -27.81 3.15 -16.09
CA ARG A 247 -28.94 3.43 -17.00
C ARG A 247 -28.67 3.00 -18.45
N ALA A 248 -27.40 3.06 -18.89
CA ALA A 248 -26.99 2.60 -20.20
C ALA A 248 -26.87 1.07 -20.31
N GLY A 249 -27.04 0.32 -19.21
CA GLY A 249 -26.88 -1.13 -19.18
C GLY A 249 -25.43 -1.61 -19.31
N ILE A 250 -24.46 -0.71 -19.10
CA ILE A 250 -23.02 -1.01 -19.11
C ILE A 250 -22.58 -1.50 -17.72
N LEU A 251 -22.92 -0.74 -16.67
CA LEU A 251 -22.75 -1.21 -15.28
C LEU A 251 -24.00 -2.01 -14.89
N LEU A 252 -23.84 -3.31 -14.68
CA LEU A 252 -24.95 -4.21 -14.39
C LEU A 252 -25.31 -4.18 -12.91
N PHE A 253 -24.30 -4.26 -12.04
CA PHE A 253 -24.49 -4.30 -10.59
C PHE A 253 -23.23 -3.86 -9.85
N THR A 254 -23.41 -3.26 -8.67
CA THR A 254 -22.32 -2.99 -7.73
C THR A 254 -22.59 -3.78 -6.46
N VAL A 255 -21.67 -4.66 -6.10
CA VAL A 255 -21.74 -5.44 -4.87
C VAL A 255 -21.02 -4.64 -3.78
N SER A 256 -21.78 -4.18 -2.80
CA SER A 256 -21.23 -3.46 -1.66
C SER A 256 -20.52 -4.41 -0.71
N SER A 257 -19.38 -3.96 -0.15
CA SER A 257 -18.76 -4.61 1.00
C SER A 257 -19.76 -4.66 2.16
N PRO A 258 -19.76 -5.73 2.97
CA PRO A 258 -20.47 -5.73 4.24
C PRO A 258 -19.94 -4.59 5.12
N THR A 259 -20.79 -4.09 6.02
CA THR A 259 -20.41 -3.10 7.04
C THR A 259 -19.25 -3.66 7.86
N GLN A 260 -18.12 -2.94 7.85
CA GLN A 260 -16.91 -3.37 8.51
C GLN A 260 -17.13 -3.48 10.03
N SER A 261 -16.98 -4.67 10.58
CA SER A 261 -16.93 -4.90 12.03
C SER A 261 -15.51 -5.30 12.42
N GLY A 262 -14.69 -4.35 12.87
CA GLY A 262 -13.31 -4.59 13.32
C GLY A 262 -12.23 -3.86 12.52
N GLN A 263 -10.96 -4.09 12.87
CA GLN A 263 -9.80 -3.33 12.36
C GLN A 263 -9.34 -3.75 10.95
N PHE A 264 -9.77 -4.91 10.44
CA PHE A 264 -9.30 -5.41 9.14
C PHE A 264 -10.34 -5.21 8.03
N PRO A 265 -9.95 -4.77 6.83
CA PRO A 265 -10.87 -4.59 5.72
C PRO A 265 -11.35 -5.96 5.18
N HIS A 266 -12.61 -6.03 4.76
CA HIS A 266 -13.10 -7.19 4.02
C HIS A 266 -12.54 -7.18 2.59
N ILE A 267 -11.93 -8.28 2.17
CA ILE A 267 -11.35 -8.43 0.83
C ILE A 267 -12.28 -9.32 0.00
N PRO A 268 -12.73 -8.87 -1.18
CA PRO A 268 -13.59 -9.70 -2.00
C PRO A 268 -12.80 -10.85 -2.64
N ILE A 269 -13.46 -11.99 -2.75
CA ILE A 269 -13.02 -13.13 -3.54
C ILE A 269 -14.11 -13.44 -4.58
N SER A 270 -13.70 -13.74 -5.81
CA SER A 270 -14.66 -14.13 -6.85
C SER A 270 -14.11 -15.15 -7.83
N ALA A 271 -15.03 -15.90 -8.42
CA ALA A 271 -14.75 -16.83 -9.51
C ALA A 271 -15.94 -16.89 -10.49
N PRO A 272 -15.69 -17.05 -11.81
CA PRO A 272 -16.76 -17.19 -12.78
C PRO A 272 -17.51 -18.52 -12.58
N SER A 273 -18.84 -18.46 -12.59
CA SER A 273 -19.71 -19.62 -12.44
C SER A 273 -19.91 -20.37 -13.77
N GLN A 274 -20.23 -21.66 -13.67
CA GLN A 274 -20.58 -22.49 -14.83
C GLN A 274 -21.94 -22.14 -15.44
N THR A 275 -22.86 -21.60 -14.63
CA THR A 275 -24.23 -21.25 -15.05
C THR A 275 -24.38 -19.77 -15.41
N GLY A 276 -23.27 -19.07 -15.65
CA GLY A 276 -23.24 -17.64 -15.92
C GLY A 276 -23.03 -16.80 -14.66
N GLY A 277 -22.47 -15.60 -14.84
CA GLY A 277 -22.13 -14.70 -13.74
C GLY A 277 -21.01 -15.21 -12.85
N PHE A 278 -21.05 -14.85 -11.56
CA PHE A 278 -19.92 -14.99 -10.63
C PHE A 278 -20.34 -15.45 -9.24
N PHE A 279 -19.54 -16.32 -8.64
CA PHE A 279 -19.54 -16.51 -7.20
C PHE A 279 -18.70 -15.40 -6.56
N ILE A 280 -19.25 -14.70 -5.58
CA ILE A 280 -18.59 -13.58 -4.90
C ILE A 280 -18.81 -13.72 -3.39
N GLY A 281 -17.75 -13.54 -2.62
CA GLY A 281 -17.80 -13.45 -1.15
C GLY A 281 -16.84 -12.40 -0.63
N TRP A 282 -16.97 -12.10 0.66
CA TRP A 282 -16.19 -11.08 1.36
C TRP A 282 -15.38 -11.71 2.49
N CYS A 283 -14.12 -11.96 2.21
CA CYS A 283 -13.18 -12.56 3.16
C CYS A 283 -12.81 -11.57 4.26
N GLY A 284 -12.46 -12.08 5.43
CA GLY A 284 -12.07 -11.28 6.58
C GLY A 284 -11.37 -12.12 7.64
N LEU A 285 -11.21 -11.54 8.82
CA LEU A 285 -10.70 -12.25 9.99
C LEU A 285 -11.84 -12.43 10.99
N GLY A 286 -12.23 -13.68 11.24
CA GLY A 286 -13.32 -14.00 12.16
C GLY A 286 -13.65 -15.49 12.16
N ASN A 287 -14.42 -15.91 13.16
CA ASN A 287 -14.81 -17.32 13.36
C ASN A 287 -16.14 -17.69 12.68
N GLN A 288 -16.76 -16.75 11.97
CA GLN A 288 -17.98 -17.03 11.20
C GLN A 288 -17.64 -17.74 9.89
N LEU A 289 -18.61 -18.42 9.29
CA LEU A 289 -18.42 -18.98 7.95
C LEU A 289 -18.47 -17.86 6.90
N LEU A 290 -17.70 -18.04 5.83
CA LEU A 290 -17.70 -17.16 4.68
C LEU A 290 -18.96 -17.39 3.85
N GLU A 291 -19.75 -16.33 3.68
CA GLU A 291 -20.89 -16.36 2.77
C GLU A 291 -20.43 -16.11 1.33
N ILE A 292 -20.63 -17.10 0.45
CA ILE A 292 -20.46 -16.96 -0.99
C ILE A 292 -21.82 -16.87 -1.65
N LYS A 293 -22.04 -15.82 -2.44
CA LYS A 293 -23.29 -15.61 -3.19
C LYS A 293 -23.04 -15.72 -4.69
N HIS A 294 -24.01 -16.28 -5.41
CA HIS A 294 -24.03 -16.41 -6.86
C HIS A 294 -24.80 -15.24 -7.47
N TYR A 295 -24.06 -14.35 -8.14
CA TYR A 295 -24.61 -13.22 -8.88
C TYR A 295 -24.73 -13.60 -10.34
N THR A 296 -25.96 -13.62 -10.85
CA THR A 296 -26.25 -13.96 -12.26
C THR A 296 -27.41 -13.10 -12.77
N ALA A 297 -27.61 -13.10 -14.08
CA ALA A 297 -28.73 -12.41 -14.69
C ALA A 297 -30.08 -13.02 -14.26
N PRO A 298 -31.13 -12.20 -14.08
CA PRO A 298 -31.12 -10.74 -14.17
C PRO A 298 -30.49 -10.09 -12.92
N TRP A 299 -29.65 -9.08 -13.14
CA TRP A 299 -28.73 -8.49 -12.15
C TRP A 299 -29.40 -7.65 -11.05
N ASN A 300 -30.73 -7.66 -10.99
CA ASN A 300 -31.55 -6.99 -10.00
C ASN A 300 -32.19 -7.97 -9.00
N ASN A 301 -31.99 -9.27 -9.17
CA ASN A 301 -32.47 -10.29 -8.25
C ASN A 301 -31.55 -10.40 -7.02
N GLU A 302 -32.12 -10.88 -5.91
CA GLU A 302 -31.33 -11.29 -4.76
C GLU A 302 -30.41 -12.45 -5.16
N PRO A 303 -29.09 -12.33 -4.95
CA PRO A 303 -28.15 -13.36 -5.33
C PRO A 303 -28.30 -14.62 -4.45
N ALA A 304 -28.21 -15.80 -5.05
CA ALA A 304 -28.41 -17.06 -4.35
C ALA A 304 -27.20 -17.39 -3.45
N ASN A 305 -27.43 -17.80 -2.20
CA ASN A 305 -26.35 -18.28 -1.34
C ASN A 305 -25.91 -19.68 -1.78
N LEU A 306 -24.59 -19.90 -1.88
CA LEU A 306 -24.02 -21.19 -2.26
C LEU A 306 -24.17 -22.25 -1.15
N GLU A 307 -24.35 -21.81 0.09
CA GLU A 307 -24.56 -22.62 1.31
C GLU A 307 -23.40 -23.61 1.58
N LEU A 308 -22.18 -23.20 1.25
CA LEU A 308 -20.97 -23.94 1.60
C LEU A 308 -20.37 -23.41 2.90
N ALA A 309 -19.91 -24.32 3.77
CA ALA A 309 -19.18 -23.97 4.99
C ALA A 309 -17.71 -23.65 4.68
N LEU A 310 -17.43 -22.45 4.16
CA LEU A 310 -16.08 -21.94 3.93
C LEU A 310 -15.57 -21.15 5.14
N GLU A 311 -14.27 -21.21 5.38
CA GLU A 311 -13.60 -20.34 6.35
C GLU A 311 -13.43 -18.91 5.79
N GLN A 312 -13.44 -17.90 6.67
CA GLN A 312 -13.36 -16.47 6.31
C GLN A 312 -12.04 -16.03 5.66
N ASN A 313 -10.98 -16.82 5.79
CA ASN A 313 -9.63 -16.50 5.31
C ASN A 313 -9.32 -17.07 3.92
N ALA A 314 -10.35 -17.31 3.10
CA ALA A 314 -10.16 -17.64 1.70
C ALA A 314 -9.39 -16.52 0.98
N TYR A 315 -8.44 -16.89 0.12
CA TYR A 315 -7.55 -15.98 -0.59
C TYR A 315 -7.64 -16.11 -2.11
N VAL A 316 -7.83 -17.34 -2.60
CA VAL A 316 -8.03 -17.63 -4.03
C VAL A 316 -9.11 -18.70 -4.20
N MET A 317 -9.91 -18.59 -5.26
CA MET A 317 -11.02 -19.49 -5.53
C MET A 317 -11.08 -19.82 -7.02
N GLN A 318 -11.37 -21.08 -7.34
CA GLN A 318 -11.57 -21.50 -8.73
C GLN A 318 -12.64 -22.60 -8.84
N VAL A 319 -13.56 -22.42 -9.78
CA VAL A 319 -14.52 -23.45 -10.20
C VAL A 319 -13.86 -24.38 -11.21
N SER A 320 -14.06 -25.69 -11.08
CA SER A 320 -13.48 -26.69 -11.99
C SER A 320 -14.02 -26.57 -13.43
N PRO A 321 -13.31 -27.08 -14.46
CA PRO A 321 -13.78 -27.03 -15.85
C PRO A 321 -15.21 -27.59 -16.04
N SER A 322 -15.56 -28.68 -15.35
CA SER A 322 -16.90 -29.27 -15.39
C SER A 322 -17.96 -28.47 -14.64
N GLY A 323 -17.56 -27.56 -13.74
CA GLY A 323 -18.44 -26.82 -12.85
C GLY A 323 -18.92 -27.62 -11.63
N LYS A 324 -18.39 -28.83 -11.41
CA LYS A 324 -18.78 -29.70 -10.30
C LYS A 324 -18.07 -29.39 -8.99
N PHE A 325 -16.86 -28.86 -9.07
CA PHE A 325 -16.04 -28.62 -7.89
C PHE A 325 -15.67 -27.15 -7.72
N LEU A 326 -15.51 -26.75 -6.47
CA LEU A 326 -14.94 -25.47 -6.07
C LEU A 326 -13.67 -25.74 -5.27
N ALA A 327 -12.56 -25.21 -5.73
CA ALA A 327 -11.30 -25.24 -5.01
C ALA A 327 -11.01 -23.87 -4.39
N VAL A 328 -10.61 -23.85 -3.12
CA VAL A 328 -10.33 -22.62 -2.37
C VAL A 328 -8.98 -22.73 -1.69
N GLY A 329 -8.13 -21.73 -1.86
CA GLY A 329 -6.88 -21.56 -1.12
C GLY A 329 -7.07 -20.61 0.05
N HIS A 330 -6.51 -20.94 1.21
CA HIS A 330 -6.66 -20.17 2.45
C HIS A 330 -5.35 -19.50 2.88
N ALA A 331 -5.47 -18.40 3.63
CA ALA A 331 -4.36 -17.62 4.17
C ALA A 331 -4.56 -17.33 5.69
N SER A 332 -3.71 -16.47 6.26
CA SER A 332 -3.89 -15.93 7.62
C SER A 332 -4.12 -16.99 8.72
N GLY A 333 -3.28 -18.04 8.73
CA GLY A 333 -3.28 -19.08 9.76
C GLY A 333 -3.94 -20.40 9.34
N SER A 334 -4.89 -20.40 8.39
CA SER A 334 -5.34 -21.64 7.75
C SER A 334 -4.49 -21.88 6.50
N TRP A 335 -3.36 -22.55 6.68
CA TRP A 335 -2.45 -22.92 5.58
C TRP A 335 -2.94 -24.20 4.90
N GLN A 336 -4.01 -24.08 4.12
CA GLN A 336 -4.63 -25.23 3.45
C GLN A 336 -5.27 -24.84 2.11
N GLY A 337 -5.42 -25.82 1.24
CA GLY A 337 -6.36 -25.80 0.13
C GLY A 337 -7.56 -26.70 0.46
N THR A 338 -8.75 -26.32 0.03
CA THR A 338 -9.97 -27.10 0.22
C THR A 338 -10.66 -27.33 -1.10
N LEU A 339 -11.30 -28.49 -1.24
CA LEU A 339 -12.05 -28.90 -2.42
C LEU A 339 -13.48 -29.25 -2.00
N TYR A 340 -14.46 -28.58 -2.59
CA TYR A 340 -15.88 -28.75 -2.32
C TYR A 340 -16.63 -29.33 -3.52
N ASP A 341 -17.66 -30.13 -3.25
CA ASP A 341 -18.68 -30.52 -4.22
C ASP A 341 -19.73 -29.42 -4.30
N LEU A 342 -19.96 -28.85 -5.49
CA LEU A 342 -20.94 -27.79 -5.69
C LEU A 342 -22.40 -28.29 -5.75
N GLU A 343 -22.61 -29.56 -6.09
CA GLU A 343 -23.95 -30.17 -6.14
C GLU A 343 -24.37 -30.65 -4.75
N GLN A 344 -23.48 -31.37 -4.06
CA GLN A 344 -23.73 -31.90 -2.71
C GLN A 344 -23.46 -30.88 -1.60
N LYS A 345 -22.90 -29.71 -1.94
CA LYS A 345 -22.59 -28.60 -1.03
C LYS A 345 -21.76 -29.03 0.19
N GLN A 346 -20.73 -29.85 -0.02
CA GLN A 346 -19.92 -30.40 1.05
C GLN A 346 -18.42 -30.34 0.76
N LEU A 347 -17.63 -30.26 1.83
CA LEU A 347 -16.18 -30.40 1.76
C LEU A 347 -15.82 -31.84 1.41
N ILE A 348 -15.08 -32.03 0.32
CA ILE A 348 -14.58 -33.34 -0.13
C ILE A 348 -13.18 -33.61 0.43
N LYS A 349 -12.30 -32.59 0.40
CA LYS A 349 -10.88 -32.76 0.73
C LYS A 349 -10.27 -31.48 1.28
N THR A 350 -9.45 -31.64 2.31
CA THR A 350 -8.48 -30.65 2.78
C THR A 350 -7.07 -31.08 2.40
N ILE A 351 -6.29 -30.15 1.86
CA ILE A 351 -4.90 -30.30 1.45
C ILE A 351 -4.09 -29.36 2.35
N SER A 352 -3.35 -29.93 3.30
CA SER A 352 -2.54 -29.13 4.23
C SER A 352 -1.29 -28.61 3.54
N HIS A 353 -0.99 -27.33 3.76
CA HIS A 353 0.20 -26.64 3.30
C HIS A 353 1.00 -26.11 4.50
N VAL A 354 2.26 -25.77 4.25
CA VAL A 354 3.11 -25.14 5.27
C VAL A 354 2.94 -23.62 5.35
N ARG A 355 2.29 -23.02 4.34
CA ARG A 355 2.06 -21.58 4.19
C ARG A 355 0.75 -21.29 3.46
N ALA A 356 0.43 -20.01 3.32
CA ALA A 356 -0.76 -19.55 2.60
C ALA A 356 -0.83 -20.13 1.18
N THR A 357 -2.01 -20.65 0.83
CA THR A 357 -2.29 -21.24 -0.48
C THR A 357 -2.74 -20.13 -1.42
N SER A 358 -1.84 -19.69 -2.29
CA SER A 358 -2.02 -18.50 -3.12
C SER A 358 -2.28 -18.80 -4.61
N GLY A 359 -2.00 -20.03 -5.04
CA GLY A 359 -2.36 -20.51 -6.38
C GLY A 359 -3.19 -21.79 -6.27
N ILE A 360 -4.28 -21.87 -7.04
CA ILE A 360 -5.09 -23.09 -7.15
C ILE A 360 -5.59 -23.25 -8.58
N GLN A 361 -5.33 -24.40 -9.20
CA GLN A 361 -5.70 -24.69 -10.58
C GLN A 361 -6.10 -26.15 -10.78
N PHE A 362 -7.18 -26.40 -11.53
CA PHE A 362 -7.49 -27.74 -12.06
C PHE A 362 -6.74 -27.99 -13.37
N THR A 363 -6.37 -29.25 -13.62
CA THR A 363 -6.00 -29.67 -14.98
C THR A 363 -7.20 -29.56 -15.92
N PRO A 364 -6.99 -29.32 -17.23
CA PRO A 364 -8.06 -29.21 -18.21
C PRO A 364 -8.98 -30.44 -18.28
N ASP A 365 -8.44 -31.63 -18.03
CA ASP A 365 -9.16 -32.90 -17.94
C ASP A 365 -9.83 -33.15 -16.57
N GLU A 366 -9.62 -32.26 -15.60
CA GLU A 366 -10.10 -32.34 -14.23
C GLU A 366 -9.60 -33.58 -13.45
N GLU A 367 -8.52 -34.23 -13.90
CA GLU A 367 -7.95 -35.37 -13.18
C GLU A 367 -7.11 -34.96 -11.96
N MET A 368 -6.52 -33.76 -11.98
CA MET A 368 -5.67 -33.25 -10.90
C MET A 368 -6.07 -31.84 -10.46
N LEU A 369 -5.96 -31.61 -9.15
CA LEU A 369 -5.96 -30.30 -8.53
C LEU A 369 -4.51 -29.94 -8.17
N ILE A 370 -4.08 -28.77 -8.62
CA ILE A 370 -2.78 -28.16 -8.37
C ILE A 370 -2.99 -27.07 -7.34
N SER A 371 -2.30 -27.15 -6.21
CA SER A 371 -2.35 -26.17 -5.15
C SER A 371 -0.93 -25.69 -4.84
N ARG A 372 -0.75 -24.37 -4.78
CA ARG A 372 0.54 -23.74 -4.57
C ARG A 372 0.54 -22.96 -3.26
N SER A 373 1.53 -23.26 -2.42
CA SER A 373 2.01 -22.41 -1.34
C SER A 373 3.35 -21.78 -1.72
N GLU A 374 3.93 -20.96 -0.83
CA GLU A 374 5.10 -20.12 -1.12
C GLU A 374 6.28 -20.91 -1.74
N ASP A 375 6.63 -22.08 -1.17
CA ASP A 375 7.79 -22.91 -1.54
C ASP A 375 7.41 -24.31 -2.08
N GLU A 376 6.12 -24.58 -2.29
CA GLU A 376 5.67 -25.90 -2.70
C GLU A 376 4.44 -25.88 -3.61
N ILE A 377 4.38 -26.89 -4.47
CA ILE A 377 3.22 -27.20 -5.30
C ILE A 377 2.80 -28.63 -4.98
N ILE A 378 1.56 -28.80 -4.52
CA ILE A 378 0.96 -30.10 -4.23
C ILE A 378 0.02 -30.48 -5.38
N LEU A 379 0.27 -31.65 -5.96
CA LEU A 379 -0.61 -32.27 -6.96
C LEU A 379 -1.51 -33.28 -6.25
N THR A 380 -2.83 -33.15 -6.40
CA THR A 380 -3.83 -34.03 -5.78
C THR A 380 -4.73 -34.63 -6.85
N SER A 381 -4.95 -35.93 -6.83
CA SER A 381 -5.93 -36.56 -7.72
C SER A 381 -7.34 -36.17 -7.31
N VAL A 382 -8.14 -35.65 -8.23
CA VAL A 382 -9.55 -35.31 -7.97
C VAL A 382 -10.37 -36.59 -7.78
N LYS A 383 -10.03 -37.67 -8.49
CA LYS A 383 -10.75 -38.96 -8.43
C LYS A 383 -10.48 -39.74 -7.14
N THR A 384 -9.22 -39.87 -6.73
CA THR A 384 -8.86 -40.69 -5.57
C THR A 384 -8.70 -39.88 -4.29
N LEU A 385 -8.66 -38.54 -4.41
CA LEU A 385 -8.41 -37.59 -3.31
C LEU A 385 -7.07 -37.82 -2.60
N GLN A 386 -6.15 -38.52 -3.29
CA GLN A 386 -4.79 -38.79 -2.80
C GLN A 386 -3.82 -37.76 -3.37
N GLN A 387 -2.84 -37.40 -2.56
CA GLN A 387 -1.70 -36.62 -3.01
C GLN A 387 -0.89 -37.47 -4.01
N ILE A 388 -0.69 -36.92 -5.21
CA ILE A 388 0.13 -37.51 -6.26
C ILE A 388 1.59 -37.16 -6.02
N ALA A 389 1.88 -35.89 -5.72
CA ALA A 389 3.24 -35.38 -5.57
C ALA A 389 3.30 -34.08 -4.77
N VAL A 390 4.49 -33.79 -4.23
CA VAL A 390 4.89 -32.45 -3.75
C VAL A 390 6.12 -32.04 -4.54
N ILE A 391 6.03 -30.92 -5.23
CA ILE A 391 7.10 -30.34 -6.04
C ILE A 391 7.62 -29.12 -5.28
N LYS A 392 8.90 -29.12 -4.93
CA LYS A 392 9.55 -27.98 -4.29
C LYS A 392 9.96 -26.94 -5.33
N VAL A 393 9.60 -25.69 -5.04
CA VAL A 393 9.81 -24.50 -5.88
C VAL A 393 10.36 -23.39 -4.98
N ARG A 394 10.89 -22.31 -5.57
CA ARG A 394 11.26 -21.13 -4.79
C ARG A 394 10.04 -20.28 -4.44
N GLN A 395 10.29 -19.30 -3.59
CA GLN A 395 9.30 -18.35 -3.10
C GLN A 395 8.54 -17.67 -4.25
N GLY A 396 7.28 -18.04 -4.42
CA GLY A 396 6.38 -17.45 -5.41
C GLY A 396 4.93 -17.84 -5.13
N THR A 397 3.99 -17.25 -5.85
CA THR A 397 2.55 -17.32 -5.53
C THR A 397 1.64 -17.55 -6.74
N LYS A 398 2.17 -17.52 -7.96
CA LYS A 398 1.46 -17.53 -9.23
C LYS A 398 1.75 -18.81 -10.00
N ILE A 399 0.71 -19.35 -10.62
CA ILE A 399 0.81 -20.54 -11.47
C ILE A 399 -0.07 -20.39 -12.72
N ALA A 400 0.31 -21.06 -13.79
CA ALA A 400 -0.51 -21.21 -15.00
C ALA A 400 -0.28 -22.58 -15.63
N ILE A 401 -1.35 -23.37 -15.77
CA ILE A 401 -1.33 -24.65 -16.45
C ILE A 401 -1.47 -24.46 -17.96
N HIS A 402 -0.58 -25.09 -18.70
CA HIS A 402 -0.71 -25.17 -20.15
C HIS A 402 -1.89 -26.11 -20.51
N PRO A 403 -2.75 -25.77 -21.48
CA PRO A 403 -3.99 -26.51 -21.77
C PRO A 403 -3.79 -27.95 -22.28
N ASN A 404 -2.57 -28.34 -22.66
CA ASN A 404 -2.25 -29.75 -22.91
C ASN A 404 -2.14 -30.61 -21.64
N GLY A 405 -2.29 -30.03 -20.44
CA GLY A 405 -2.26 -30.73 -19.15
C GLY A 405 -0.89 -31.24 -18.70
N ARG A 406 0.17 -31.06 -19.50
CA ARG A 406 1.51 -31.58 -19.22
C ARG A 406 2.42 -30.57 -18.54
N TYR A 407 2.31 -29.28 -18.88
CA TYR A 407 3.22 -28.27 -18.38
C TYR A 407 2.53 -27.32 -17.42
N LEU A 408 3.21 -27.00 -16.33
CA LEU A 408 2.82 -25.98 -15.36
C LEU A 408 3.90 -24.90 -15.31
N LEU A 409 3.48 -23.65 -15.38
CA LEU A 409 4.31 -22.51 -15.07
C LEU A 409 4.13 -22.11 -13.62
N ALA A 410 5.23 -21.76 -12.98
CA ALA A 410 5.30 -21.34 -11.58
C ALA A 410 6.26 -20.17 -11.47
N ASP A 411 5.84 -19.01 -10.93
CA ASP A 411 6.80 -17.96 -10.57
C ASP A 411 7.76 -18.46 -9.48
N GLU A 412 9.01 -18.05 -9.50
CA GLU A 412 10.04 -18.50 -8.53
C GLU A 412 10.55 -17.33 -7.68
N GLY A 413 9.81 -16.21 -7.68
CA GLY A 413 10.23 -14.95 -7.11
C GLY A 413 11.39 -14.33 -7.87
N LYS A 414 11.78 -13.10 -7.50
CA LYS A 414 12.90 -12.36 -8.12
C LYS A 414 12.84 -12.36 -9.66
N SER A 415 11.62 -12.28 -10.19
CA SER A 415 11.35 -12.26 -11.63
C SER A 415 11.88 -13.48 -12.40
N GLN A 416 11.73 -14.68 -11.81
CA GLN A 416 12.01 -15.96 -12.44
C GLN A 416 10.73 -16.79 -12.61
N LEU A 417 10.74 -17.67 -13.61
CA LEU A 417 9.65 -18.53 -14.00
C LEU A 417 10.14 -19.96 -14.19
N ALA A 418 9.64 -20.90 -13.39
CA ALA A 418 9.85 -22.32 -13.58
C ALA A 418 8.84 -22.92 -14.57
N ILE A 419 9.34 -23.79 -15.43
CA ILE A 419 8.54 -24.71 -16.25
C ILE A 419 8.65 -26.09 -15.60
N ILE A 420 7.51 -26.67 -15.27
CA ILE A 420 7.38 -27.96 -14.59
C ILE A 420 6.68 -28.93 -15.54
N ASP A 421 7.25 -30.12 -15.73
CA ASP A 421 6.58 -31.22 -16.44
C ASP A 421 5.82 -32.07 -15.42
N LEU A 422 4.49 -32.03 -15.48
CA LEU A 422 3.59 -32.69 -14.53
C LEU A 422 3.62 -34.22 -14.63
N ASN A 423 4.00 -34.78 -15.78
CA ASN A 423 4.16 -36.24 -15.92
C ASN A 423 5.38 -36.73 -15.15
N THR A 424 6.48 -35.97 -15.21
CA THR A 424 7.73 -36.30 -14.51
C THR A 424 7.83 -35.71 -13.11
N GLN A 425 6.95 -34.74 -12.79
CA GLN A 425 6.89 -34.00 -11.54
C GLN A 425 8.19 -33.26 -11.21
N LYS A 426 8.86 -32.73 -12.25
CA LYS A 426 10.15 -32.06 -12.13
C LYS A 426 10.14 -30.70 -12.79
N VAL A 427 10.86 -29.76 -12.18
CA VAL A 427 11.26 -28.52 -12.82
C VAL A 427 12.19 -28.88 -13.98
N VAL A 428 11.76 -28.60 -15.21
CA VAL A 428 12.54 -28.87 -16.41
C VAL A 428 13.36 -27.66 -16.84
N LYS A 429 12.94 -26.46 -16.45
CA LYS A 429 13.60 -25.20 -16.84
C LYS A 429 13.23 -24.06 -15.90
N VAL A 430 14.13 -23.09 -15.76
CA VAL A 430 13.87 -21.80 -15.11
C VAL A 430 14.32 -20.68 -16.04
N LEU A 431 13.46 -19.69 -16.26
CA LEU A 431 13.68 -18.54 -17.12
C LEU A 431 13.60 -17.24 -16.32
N ALA A 432 14.50 -16.30 -16.54
CA ALA A 432 14.36 -14.93 -16.02
C ALA A 432 13.51 -14.06 -16.96
N THR A 433 12.80 -13.07 -16.41
CA THR A 433 12.12 -12.04 -17.22
C THR A 433 13.13 -11.04 -17.80
N ALA A 434 12.63 -10.04 -18.53
CA ALA A 434 13.45 -8.99 -19.11
C ALA A 434 14.15 -8.16 -18.03
N THR A 435 15.45 -7.94 -18.22
CA THR A 435 16.27 -7.05 -17.39
C THR A 435 16.04 -5.61 -17.80
N LEU A 436 15.87 -4.74 -16.82
CA LEU A 436 15.62 -3.31 -17.01
C LEU A 436 16.92 -2.52 -16.96
N ASP A 437 17.03 -1.54 -17.86
CA ASP A 437 18.19 -0.65 -17.92
C ASP A 437 18.05 0.48 -16.88
N MET A 438 18.98 0.51 -15.92
CA MET A 438 19.01 1.51 -14.85
C MET A 438 19.18 2.94 -15.38
N THR A 439 19.97 3.12 -16.44
CA THR A 439 20.23 4.43 -17.05
C THR A 439 18.97 4.96 -17.73
N ALA A 440 18.28 4.11 -18.49
CA ALA A 440 17.01 4.44 -19.13
C ALA A 440 15.92 4.75 -18.10
N TRP A 441 15.86 3.98 -17.01
CA TRP A 441 14.96 4.24 -15.90
C TRP A 441 15.25 5.59 -15.25
N MET A 442 16.50 5.87 -14.85
CA MET A 442 16.90 7.16 -14.25
C MET A 442 16.54 8.34 -15.15
N ALA A 443 16.80 8.23 -16.45
CA ALA A 443 16.44 9.26 -17.40
C ALA A 443 14.91 9.50 -17.48
N SER A 444 14.10 8.43 -17.39
CA SER A 444 12.63 8.56 -17.35
C SER A 444 12.12 9.21 -16.07
N VAL A 445 12.77 8.94 -14.93
CA VAL A 445 12.43 9.56 -13.64
C VAL A 445 12.78 11.04 -13.66
N GLN A 446 13.96 11.41 -14.17
CA GLN A 446 14.40 12.81 -14.30
C GLN A 446 13.47 13.65 -15.18
N ARG A 447 12.86 13.06 -16.22
CA ARG A 447 11.86 13.74 -17.06
C ARG A 447 10.47 13.82 -16.42
N GLY A 448 10.24 13.16 -15.29
CA GLY A 448 8.90 13.05 -14.72
C GLY A 448 7.96 12.24 -15.61
N GLU A 449 8.46 11.15 -16.21
CA GLU A 449 7.66 10.23 -17.03
C GLU A 449 7.57 8.84 -16.37
N GLY A 450 8.66 8.39 -15.74
CA GLY A 450 8.80 7.02 -15.22
C GLY A 450 8.21 6.76 -13.84
N VAL A 451 8.25 5.48 -13.46
CA VAL A 451 7.99 5.01 -12.10
C VAL A 451 9.15 5.38 -11.17
N THR A 452 8.87 5.74 -9.92
CA THR A 452 9.90 6.21 -8.96
C THR A 452 10.70 5.09 -8.32
N SER A 453 10.22 3.84 -8.36
CA SER A 453 10.97 2.68 -7.89
C SER A 453 11.69 1.99 -9.03
N PHE A 454 12.92 1.54 -8.77
CA PHE A 454 13.69 0.73 -9.71
C PHE A 454 13.58 -0.75 -9.32
N SER A 455 13.35 -1.59 -10.33
CA SER A 455 13.49 -3.04 -10.25
C SER A 455 14.41 -3.48 -11.38
N ASP A 456 15.35 -4.38 -11.09
CA ASP A 456 16.28 -4.91 -12.10
C ASP A 456 15.58 -5.74 -13.18
N ASN A 457 14.40 -6.28 -12.87
CA ASN A 457 13.64 -7.14 -13.79
C ASN A 457 12.14 -6.84 -13.71
N GLU A 458 11.44 -7.08 -14.81
CA GLU A 458 9.98 -6.95 -14.87
C GLU A 458 9.31 -8.05 -14.01
N MET A 459 8.30 -7.70 -13.22
CA MET A 459 7.65 -8.61 -12.26
C MET A 459 6.34 -9.14 -12.80
N ILE A 460 6.09 -10.45 -12.62
CA ILE A 460 4.84 -11.11 -13.04
C ILE A 460 3.80 -11.01 -11.92
N PHE A 461 2.61 -10.50 -12.24
CA PHE A 461 1.46 -10.46 -11.33
C PHE A 461 0.43 -11.56 -11.63
N LYS A 462 0.27 -11.93 -12.91
CA LYS A 462 -0.65 -12.99 -13.35
C LYS A 462 -0.12 -13.66 -14.61
N MET A 463 -0.39 -14.96 -14.74
CA MET A 463 -0.13 -15.72 -15.96
C MET A 463 -1.37 -16.51 -16.35
N ASP A 464 -1.56 -16.68 -17.65
CA ASP A 464 -2.56 -17.58 -18.22
C ASP A 464 -2.11 -18.07 -19.61
N PHE A 465 -2.82 -19.05 -20.17
CA PHE A 465 -2.58 -19.55 -21.52
C PHE A 465 -3.78 -19.33 -22.43
N SER A 466 -3.51 -19.12 -23.72
CA SER A 466 -4.57 -19.27 -24.73
C SER A 466 -5.07 -20.73 -24.76
N PRO A 467 -6.36 -21.01 -25.05
CA PRO A 467 -6.91 -22.36 -24.99
C PRO A 467 -6.25 -23.37 -25.94
N ASP A 468 -5.66 -22.90 -27.05
CA ASP A 468 -4.88 -23.72 -27.98
C ASP A 468 -3.44 -24.01 -27.49
N GLY A 469 -3.02 -23.40 -26.38
CA GLY A 469 -1.69 -23.54 -25.79
C GLY A 469 -0.59 -22.78 -26.53
N ARG A 470 -0.97 -21.96 -27.51
CA ARG A 470 0.00 -21.25 -28.35
C ARG A 470 0.66 -20.09 -27.61
N TRP A 471 -0.08 -19.37 -26.78
CA TRP A 471 0.41 -18.15 -26.14
C TRP A 471 0.42 -18.24 -24.63
N LEU A 472 1.52 -17.75 -24.07
CA LEU A 472 1.63 -17.38 -22.67
C LEU A 472 1.26 -15.91 -22.51
N LEU A 473 0.25 -15.63 -21.70
CA LEU A 473 -0.28 -14.31 -21.39
C LEU A 473 0.21 -13.90 -20.01
N CYS A 474 0.78 -12.71 -19.87
CA CYS A 474 1.28 -12.24 -18.59
C CYS A 474 0.85 -10.80 -18.28
N ALA A 475 0.31 -10.60 -17.07
CA ALA A 475 0.21 -9.28 -16.44
C ALA A 475 1.52 -9.00 -15.68
N MET A 476 2.09 -7.82 -15.89
CA MET A 476 3.37 -7.41 -15.34
C MET A 476 3.27 -6.03 -14.65
N ASP A 477 4.30 -5.62 -13.90
CA ASP A 477 4.38 -4.23 -13.39
C ASP A 477 4.31 -3.19 -14.53
N LYS A 478 4.84 -3.47 -15.71
CA LYS A 478 4.87 -2.51 -16.83
C LYS A 478 3.92 -2.82 -17.98
N GLY A 479 2.79 -3.46 -17.68
CA GLY A 479 1.74 -3.74 -18.66
C GLY A 479 1.56 -5.23 -18.91
N VAL A 480 1.08 -5.57 -20.10
CA VAL A 480 0.93 -6.97 -20.52
C VAL A 480 2.02 -7.39 -21.49
N ARG A 481 2.38 -8.67 -21.43
CA ARG A 481 3.30 -9.34 -22.34
C ARG A 481 2.68 -10.64 -22.83
N ILE A 482 2.80 -10.88 -24.12
CA ILE A 482 2.29 -12.09 -24.78
C ILE A 482 3.48 -12.76 -25.44
N PHE A 483 3.69 -14.04 -25.18
CA PHE A 483 4.81 -14.81 -25.71
C PHE A 483 4.33 -16.02 -26.49
N GLU A 484 5.03 -16.37 -27.56
CA GLU A 484 4.82 -17.65 -28.23
C GLU A 484 5.38 -18.79 -27.37
N TRP A 485 4.54 -19.75 -27.00
CA TRP A 485 4.89 -20.80 -26.05
C TRP A 485 6.08 -21.65 -26.53
N ASN A 486 6.16 -21.96 -27.82
CA ASN A 486 7.28 -22.74 -28.36
C ASN A 486 8.62 -22.00 -28.22
N GLU A 487 8.61 -20.67 -28.31
CA GLU A 487 9.81 -19.84 -28.09
C GLU A 487 10.17 -19.78 -26.60
N VAL A 488 9.17 -19.65 -25.72
CA VAL A 488 9.36 -19.73 -24.27
C VAL A 488 9.99 -21.09 -23.90
N PHE A 489 9.41 -22.18 -24.40
CA PHE A 489 9.86 -23.52 -24.08
C PHE A 489 11.26 -23.84 -24.65
N SER A 490 11.62 -23.30 -25.82
CA SER A 490 12.94 -23.50 -26.42
C SER A 490 14.02 -22.55 -25.87
N SER A 491 13.63 -21.45 -25.22
CA SER A 491 14.56 -20.50 -24.60
C SER A 491 15.46 -21.14 -23.55
N LYS A 492 16.69 -20.64 -23.40
CA LYS A 492 17.67 -21.24 -22.46
C LYS A 492 17.52 -20.72 -21.04
N ASN A 493 17.66 -19.41 -20.86
CA ASN A 493 17.81 -18.77 -19.54
C ASN A 493 16.88 -17.58 -19.31
N LYS A 494 16.32 -16.99 -20.36
CA LYS A 494 15.45 -15.80 -20.29
C LYS A 494 14.22 -16.01 -21.14
N LEU A 495 13.10 -15.37 -20.79
CA LEU A 495 11.95 -15.28 -21.67
C LEU A 495 12.35 -14.68 -23.03
N PRO A 496 11.73 -15.12 -24.13
CA PRO A 496 11.95 -14.53 -25.44
C PRO A 496 11.38 -13.10 -25.48
N LEU A 497 11.57 -12.40 -26.59
CA LEU A 497 10.87 -11.14 -26.80
C LEU A 497 9.35 -11.42 -26.89
N PRO A 498 8.51 -10.56 -26.31
CA PRO A 498 7.06 -10.70 -26.44
C PRO A 498 6.66 -10.47 -27.90
N ILE A 499 5.71 -11.27 -28.39
CA ILE A 499 5.10 -11.06 -29.71
C ILE A 499 4.16 -9.84 -29.70
N VAL A 500 3.55 -9.56 -28.54
CA VAL A 500 2.72 -8.38 -28.30
C VAL A 500 3.02 -7.85 -26.90
N ALA A 501 3.15 -6.53 -26.79
CA ALA A 501 3.29 -5.85 -25.51
C ALA A 501 2.41 -4.59 -25.52
N SER A 502 1.66 -4.39 -24.44
CA SER A 502 0.89 -3.16 -24.23
C SER A 502 1.24 -2.57 -22.85
N PRO A 503 1.73 -1.32 -22.77
CA PRO A 503 2.19 -0.73 -21.53
C PRO A 503 1.04 -0.25 -20.61
N SER A 504 1.29 -0.26 -19.31
CA SER A 504 0.46 0.39 -18.29
C SER A 504 0.76 1.89 -18.19
N GLU A 505 -0.24 2.69 -17.82
CA GLU A 505 -0.05 4.10 -17.48
C GLU A 505 0.63 4.25 -16.12
N VAL A 506 1.49 5.26 -16.00
CA VAL A 506 2.11 5.64 -14.73
C VAL A 506 1.14 6.53 -13.96
N VAL A 507 0.76 6.09 -12.77
CA VAL A 507 -0.14 6.80 -11.85
C VAL A 507 0.69 7.49 -10.76
N THR A 508 0.26 8.67 -10.36
CA THR A 508 0.83 9.44 -9.24
C THR A 508 -0.18 9.43 -8.10
N PHE A 509 0.29 9.23 -6.87
CA PHE A 509 -0.53 9.29 -5.66
C PHE A 509 -0.18 10.55 -4.87
N ASP A 510 -1.14 11.13 -4.15
CA ASP A 510 -0.95 12.39 -3.43
C ASP A 510 -0.22 12.18 -2.09
N ASP A 511 -0.59 11.13 -1.34
CA ASP A 511 -0.03 10.84 0.01
C ASP A 511 1.36 10.17 0.00
N LEU A 512 1.76 9.62 -1.15
CA LEU A 512 3.08 9.07 -1.40
C LEU A 512 3.57 9.72 -2.69
N PRO A 513 4.71 10.44 -2.72
CA PRO A 513 5.31 10.97 -3.94
C PRO A 513 5.93 9.84 -4.78
N SER A 514 5.25 8.69 -4.86
CA SER A 514 5.59 7.54 -5.66
C SER A 514 4.78 7.56 -6.95
N ARG A 515 5.49 7.33 -8.06
CA ARG A 515 4.86 7.09 -9.35
C ARG A 515 4.97 5.62 -9.64
N MET A 516 3.84 4.99 -9.89
CA MET A 516 3.76 3.54 -10.02
C MET A 516 3.00 3.17 -11.28
N ALA A 517 3.36 2.04 -11.86
CA ALA A 517 2.60 1.39 -12.90
C ALA A 517 2.56 -0.08 -12.50
N THR A 518 1.36 -0.67 -12.55
CA THR A 518 1.16 -2.10 -12.29
C THR A 518 -0.08 -2.57 -13.02
N THR A 519 0.05 -3.65 -13.81
CA THR A 519 -1.09 -4.44 -14.30
C THR A 519 -1.25 -5.66 -13.39
N TYR A 520 -2.36 -5.72 -12.68
CA TYR A 520 -2.57 -6.74 -11.65
C TYR A 520 -3.14 -8.04 -12.21
N ASP A 521 -4.06 -7.95 -13.16
CA ASP A 521 -4.80 -9.11 -13.63
C ASP A 521 -5.11 -9.03 -15.12
N ILE A 522 -5.40 -10.20 -15.68
CA ILE A 522 -5.73 -10.39 -17.09
C ILE A 522 -6.86 -11.41 -17.25
N ALA A 523 -7.66 -11.25 -18.30
CA ALA A 523 -8.68 -12.21 -18.68
C ALA A 523 -8.74 -12.35 -20.21
N PHE A 524 -8.80 -13.58 -20.72
CA PHE A 524 -8.72 -13.83 -22.16
C PHE A 524 -10.08 -14.17 -22.78
N ASP A 525 -10.53 -13.33 -23.71
CA ASP A 525 -11.63 -13.64 -24.62
C ASP A 525 -11.08 -14.38 -25.84
N TRP A 526 -11.10 -15.70 -25.74
CA TRP A 526 -10.58 -16.58 -26.78
C TRP A 526 -11.43 -16.58 -28.05
N GLN A 527 -12.71 -16.20 -27.99
CA GLN A 527 -13.57 -16.13 -29.17
C GLN A 527 -13.21 -14.94 -30.06
N ARG A 528 -12.85 -13.82 -29.43
CA ARG A 528 -12.47 -12.58 -30.12
C ARG A 528 -10.98 -12.39 -30.26
N ASN A 529 -10.19 -13.32 -29.72
CA ASN A 529 -8.74 -13.21 -29.68
C ASN A 529 -8.25 -11.93 -28.96
N THR A 530 -8.91 -11.61 -27.85
CA THR A 530 -8.73 -10.34 -27.13
C THR A 530 -8.30 -10.60 -25.70
N LEU A 531 -7.18 -10.03 -25.29
CA LEU A 531 -6.75 -10.01 -23.90
C LEU A 531 -7.25 -8.76 -23.21
N LEU A 532 -7.99 -8.93 -22.12
CA LEU A 532 -8.36 -7.86 -21.22
C LEU A 532 -7.33 -7.74 -20.10
N SER A 533 -7.07 -6.52 -19.63
CA SER A 533 -6.14 -6.26 -18.53
C SER A 533 -6.61 -5.12 -17.64
N CYS A 534 -6.28 -5.17 -16.36
CA CYS A 534 -6.57 -4.11 -15.40
C CYS A 534 -5.38 -3.81 -14.48
N GLY A 535 -5.39 -2.64 -13.84
CA GLY A 535 -4.27 -2.22 -13.00
C GLY A 535 -4.53 -0.94 -12.20
N LEU A 536 -3.44 -0.33 -11.74
CA LEU A 536 -3.46 0.92 -10.95
C LEU A 536 -4.13 2.09 -11.66
N GLU A 537 -4.13 2.10 -12.99
CA GLU A 537 -4.66 3.19 -13.82
C GLU A 537 -6.19 3.31 -13.82
N GLY A 538 -6.91 2.40 -13.16
CA GLY A 538 -8.38 2.43 -13.07
C GLY A 538 -9.09 2.20 -14.40
N LYS A 539 -8.43 1.50 -15.33
CA LYS A 539 -8.93 1.18 -16.66
C LYS A 539 -8.96 -0.32 -16.89
N VAL A 540 -9.95 -0.77 -17.65
CA VAL A 540 -9.93 -2.06 -18.34
C VAL A 540 -9.50 -1.78 -19.77
N LYS A 541 -8.34 -2.29 -20.15
CA LYS A 541 -7.83 -2.24 -21.52
C LYS A 541 -8.10 -3.55 -22.22
N SER A 542 -8.23 -3.48 -23.54
CA SER A 542 -8.19 -4.66 -24.41
C SER A 542 -6.98 -4.59 -25.33
N VAL A 543 -6.45 -5.76 -25.67
CA VAL A 543 -5.38 -5.96 -26.65
C VAL A 543 -5.87 -7.01 -27.63
N ASP A 544 -5.95 -6.68 -28.91
CA ASP A 544 -6.21 -7.64 -29.98
C ASP A 544 -4.92 -8.38 -30.31
N LEU A 545 -4.93 -9.71 -30.20
CA LEU A 545 -3.71 -10.52 -30.34
C LEU A 545 -3.32 -10.75 -31.80
N ALA A 546 -4.20 -10.50 -32.77
CA ALA A 546 -3.89 -10.63 -34.18
C ALA A 546 -3.14 -9.39 -34.70
N THR A 547 -3.49 -8.22 -34.21
CA THR A 547 -2.95 -6.92 -34.64
C THR A 547 -1.93 -6.33 -33.66
N GLY A 548 -2.00 -6.73 -32.38
CA GLY A 548 -1.26 -6.10 -31.29
C GLY A 548 -1.83 -4.74 -30.86
N GLU A 549 -2.96 -4.31 -31.43
CA GLU A 549 -3.58 -3.02 -31.11
C GLU A 549 -4.19 -3.06 -29.71
N SER A 550 -3.91 -2.01 -28.92
CA SER A 550 -4.47 -1.85 -27.58
C SER A 550 -5.39 -0.64 -27.50
N LYS A 551 -6.56 -0.80 -26.88
CA LYS A 551 -7.52 0.27 -26.61
C LYS A 551 -8.02 0.24 -25.18
N VAL A 552 -8.47 1.39 -24.68
CA VAL A 552 -9.20 1.47 -23.41
C VAL A 552 -10.63 1.06 -23.67
N LEU A 553 -11.06 -0.06 -23.07
CA LEU A 553 -12.42 -0.57 -23.18
C LEU A 553 -13.36 0.18 -22.21
N LEU A 554 -12.88 0.41 -21.00
CA LEU A 554 -13.63 1.07 -19.94
C LEU A 554 -12.67 1.84 -19.02
N GLU A 555 -12.96 3.10 -18.76
CA GLU A 555 -12.34 3.89 -17.70
C GLU A 555 -13.35 4.03 -16.56
N LEU A 556 -13.01 3.52 -15.36
CA LEU A 556 -13.93 3.61 -14.23
C LEU A 556 -14.00 5.07 -13.73
N PRO A 557 -15.20 5.62 -13.47
CA PRO A 557 -15.36 6.90 -12.80
C PRO A 557 -14.53 6.96 -11.51
N GLY A 558 -13.75 8.03 -11.34
CA GLY A 558 -12.83 8.21 -10.20
C GLY A 558 -11.51 7.44 -10.31
N ARG A 559 -11.30 6.64 -11.37
CA ARG A 559 -10.10 5.83 -11.63
C ARG A 559 -9.57 5.05 -10.40
N PRO A 560 -10.42 4.34 -9.64
CA PRO A 560 -9.92 3.50 -8.54
C PRO A 560 -9.02 2.39 -9.08
N SER A 561 -7.99 2.01 -8.33
CA SER A 561 -7.10 0.90 -8.70
C SER A 561 -7.90 -0.39 -8.86
N ILE A 562 -7.72 -1.11 -9.98
CA ILE A 562 -8.42 -2.38 -10.24
C ILE A 562 -7.43 -3.53 -10.04
N ILE A 563 -7.66 -4.32 -8.99
CA ILE A 563 -6.74 -5.37 -8.55
C ILE A 563 -7.10 -6.78 -9.04
N GLN A 564 -8.33 -6.98 -9.52
CA GLN A 564 -8.77 -8.25 -10.06
C GLN A 564 -9.76 -8.05 -11.21
N LEU A 565 -9.67 -8.92 -12.22
CA LEU A 565 -10.54 -8.94 -13.39
C LEU A 565 -10.91 -10.39 -13.75
N ASN A 566 -12.18 -10.74 -13.61
CA ASN A 566 -12.69 -12.06 -14.00
C ASN A 566 -13.68 -11.92 -15.15
N LEU A 567 -13.47 -12.66 -16.24
CA LEU A 567 -14.42 -12.77 -17.34
C LEU A 567 -15.37 -13.96 -17.10
N SER A 568 -16.66 -13.78 -17.35
CA SER A 568 -17.63 -14.89 -17.25
C SER A 568 -17.36 -15.95 -18.31
N ARG A 569 -17.71 -17.21 -18.02
CA ARG A 569 -17.43 -18.33 -18.94
C ARG A 569 -18.14 -18.21 -20.29
N ASP A 570 -19.28 -17.54 -20.32
CA ASP A 570 -20.05 -17.22 -21.53
C ASP A 570 -19.50 -16.01 -22.31
N LEU A 571 -18.44 -15.36 -21.79
CA LEU A 571 -17.81 -14.18 -22.38
C LEU A 571 -18.78 -13.02 -22.59
N ALA A 572 -19.83 -12.93 -21.75
CA ALA A 572 -20.84 -11.89 -21.83
C ALA A 572 -20.64 -10.75 -20.83
N THR A 573 -19.97 -11.03 -19.71
CA THR A 573 -19.79 -10.09 -18.60
C THR A 573 -18.41 -10.21 -17.98
N PHE A 574 -17.94 -9.15 -17.34
CA PHE A 574 -16.75 -9.25 -16.48
C PHE A 574 -17.01 -8.63 -15.11
N CYS A 575 -16.23 -9.07 -14.14
CA CYS A 575 -16.24 -8.62 -12.76
C CYS A 575 -14.91 -7.92 -12.45
N THR A 576 -14.96 -6.73 -11.84
CA THR A 576 -13.77 -6.00 -11.38
C THR A 576 -13.80 -5.84 -9.86
N HIS A 577 -12.65 -6.04 -9.21
CA HIS A 577 -12.44 -5.65 -7.81
C HIS A 577 -11.59 -4.39 -7.78
N SER A 578 -12.13 -3.32 -7.22
CA SER A 578 -11.50 -1.99 -7.24
C SER A 578 -11.29 -1.47 -5.83
N ILE A 579 -10.14 -0.84 -5.57
CA ILE A 579 -9.81 -0.21 -4.29
C ILE A 579 -9.66 1.30 -4.54
N PRO A 580 -10.68 2.11 -4.17
CA PRO A 580 -10.52 3.56 -4.17
C PRO A 580 -9.43 3.96 -3.17
N ASN A 581 -8.61 4.95 -3.54
CA ASN A 581 -7.61 5.54 -2.65
C ASN A 581 -6.63 4.49 -2.05
N MET A 582 -6.26 3.48 -2.84
CA MET A 582 -5.48 2.31 -2.41
C MET A 582 -4.20 2.63 -1.64
N PHE A 583 -3.56 3.76 -1.90
CA PHE A 583 -2.32 4.16 -1.24
C PHE A 583 -2.47 5.38 -0.32
N GLU A 584 -3.69 5.87 -0.15
CA GLU A 584 -3.97 6.93 0.83
C GLU A 584 -4.06 6.33 2.24
N ARG A 585 -3.82 7.17 3.25
CA ARG A 585 -3.85 6.73 4.66
C ARG A 585 -5.18 6.12 5.08
N LYS A 586 -6.29 6.66 4.56
CA LYS A 586 -7.64 6.18 4.83
C LYS A 586 -8.19 5.48 3.59
N GLN A 587 -7.87 4.20 3.46
CA GLN A 587 -8.39 3.37 2.38
C GLN A 587 -9.91 3.21 2.48
N GLU A 588 -10.60 3.35 1.36
CA GLU A 588 -12.02 2.99 1.28
C GLU A 588 -12.18 1.47 1.09
N SER A 589 -13.36 0.95 1.43
CA SER A 589 -13.65 -0.47 1.22
C SER A 589 -13.57 -0.84 -0.25
N CYS A 590 -13.09 -2.06 -0.53
CA CYS A 590 -13.06 -2.58 -1.89
C CYS A 590 -14.48 -2.67 -2.47
N ILE A 591 -14.62 -2.37 -3.75
CA ILE A 591 -15.87 -2.37 -4.48
C ILE A 591 -15.80 -3.44 -5.56
N VAL A 592 -16.83 -4.29 -5.63
CA VAL A 592 -16.95 -5.27 -6.71
C VAL A 592 -18.03 -4.81 -7.68
N GLN A 593 -17.69 -4.76 -8.97
CA GLN A 593 -18.60 -4.27 -10.02
C GLN A 593 -18.72 -5.29 -11.15
N LEU A 594 -19.96 -5.50 -11.60
CA LEU A 594 -20.31 -6.39 -12.69
C LEU A 594 -20.64 -5.56 -13.93
N TRP A 595 -20.01 -5.89 -15.05
CA TRP A 595 -20.04 -5.09 -16.27
C TRP A 595 -20.55 -5.91 -17.45
N ASN A 596 -21.33 -5.26 -18.31
CA ASN A 596 -21.80 -5.81 -19.57
C ASN A 596 -20.68 -5.71 -20.60
N TYR A 597 -19.91 -6.78 -20.72
CA TYR A 597 -18.77 -6.81 -21.62
C TYR A 597 -19.20 -6.67 -23.09
N LEU A 598 -20.31 -7.29 -23.47
CA LEU A 598 -20.83 -7.21 -24.85
C LEU A 598 -21.26 -5.80 -25.25
N ALA A 599 -21.68 -4.96 -24.30
CA ALA A 599 -22.04 -3.58 -24.57
C ALA A 599 -20.82 -2.66 -24.78
N LEU A 600 -19.62 -3.13 -24.44
CA LEU A 600 -18.38 -2.35 -24.47
C LEU A 600 -17.49 -2.62 -25.70
N ILE A 601 -17.74 -3.72 -26.43
CA ILE A 601 -16.86 -4.20 -27.51
C ILE A 601 -17.29 -3.77 -28.91
#